data_AF-K2NK09-F1
#
_entry.id   AF-K2NK09-F1
#
_cell.length_a   1.000
_cell.length_b   1.000
_cell.length_c   1.000
_cell.angle_alpha   90.00
_cell.angle_beta   90.00
_cell.angle_gamma   90.00
#
_symmetry.space_group_name_H-M   'P 1'
#
loop_
_entity.id
_entity.type
_entity.pdbx_description
1 polymer ?
#
loop_
_entity_poly.entity_id
_entity_poly.type
_entity_poly.pdbx_seq_one_letter_code
_entity_poly.pdbx_strand_id
1 'polypeptide(L)'
;MPGTESVDRGSCTCSCKDGWHGASCLPFEVPDTFLLPMAERVVDGDTGCVENQTLKSLPLNMWKTHHCYVGVTFSGVGAALTFSFESMPLHLPINITFTGCTFRDGAALQFVGDVEAAESSGVLIRVSQTVMRSSVVLFALSLPQHSDIAVTEVDAVQSSILFWPDTVNKRLSVVTLDDVVLTASSLLVSNVKAHALKKEAYGLYLIEKLTLVRGSSLYARYCSFDGYMHLFHVNILSVRDHSVCALLNNTMSSGISLLYQHNEFSVSDHSVLRVVGNSGSVSNAIYSLNLFTVQESSWLDWRDNDVGVGAMFHEVESTFLVIDGSSVVTLTGCKMDSTGLSEPLLSLVEAGYRFVAGCLTVAGRVLTAAELELHGITDVTTVAACEECTKDGDCFAPLTTAVIDCKCECAAGGHGDVCVPAPVPWLARHHRHRHPRPPPPPIR
;
A
#
# COMPACT_ATOMS: atom_id res chain seq x y z
N MET A 1 2.39 3.67 -50.21
CA MET A 1 3.66 4.39 -50.04
C MET A 1 4.29 4.65 -51.41
N PRO A 2 5.11 5.70 -51.60
CA PRO A 2 5.61 6.09 -52.91
C PRO A 2 6.44 5.00 -53.63
N GLY A 3 7.14 4.15 -52.87
CA GLY A 3 7.94 3.03 -53.38
C GLY A 3 7.19 1.70 -53.58
N THR A 4 5.91 1.60 -53.22
CA THR A 4 5.15 0.34 -53.33
C THR A 4 4.58 0.17 -54.75
N GLU A 5 4.79 -0.99 -55.33
CA GLU A 5 4.25 -1.39 -56.63
C GLU A 5 2.94 -2.17 -56.48
N SER A 6 2.91 -3.14 -55.57
CA SER A 6 1.69 -3.90 -55.26
C SER A 6 1.68 -4.35 -53.80
N VAL A 7 0.49 -4.68 -53.28
CA VAL A 7 0.30 -5.17 -51.91
C VAL A 7 -0.51 -6.45 -51.96
N ASP A 8 0.05 -7.54 -51.45
CA ASP A 8 -0.68 -8.77 -51.20
C ASP A 8 -1.25 -8.76 -49.78
N ARG A 9 -2.58 -8.64 -49.70
CA ARG A 9 -3.31 -8.63 -48.42
C ARG A 9 -3.41 -10.01 -47.77
N GLY A 10 -3.18 -11.09 -48.51
CA GLY A 10 -3.21 -12.45 -47.98
C GLY A 10 -1.95 -12.80 -47.18
N SER A 11 -0.79 -12.31 -47.63
CA SER A 11 0.51 -12.54 -46.98
C SER A 11 1.03 -11.34 -46.18
N CYS A 12 0.31 -10.20 -46.20
CA CYS A 12 0.76 -8.92 -45.64
C CYS A 12 2.14 -8.50 -46.20
N THR A 13 2.39 -8.76 -47.48
CA THR A 13 3.66 -8.39 -48.15
C THR A 13 3.46 -7.28 -49.18
N CYS A 14 4.48 -6.43 -49.31
CA CYS A 14 4.53 -5.37 -50.31
C CYS A 14 5.59 -5.71 -51.36
N SER A 15 5.29 -5.52 -52.65
CA SER A 15 6.31 -5.50 -53.70
C SER A 15 6.78 -4.07 -53.94
N CYS A 16 8.09 -3.89 -54.10
CA CYS A 16 8.72 -2.58 -54.23
C CYS A 16 9.14 -2.31 -55.67
N LYS A 17 9.06 -1.03 -56.09
CA LYS A 17 9.58 -0.58 -57.39
C LYS A 17 11.10 -0.69 -57.44
N ASP A 18 11.67 -0.77 -58.64
CA ASP A 18 13.12 -0.80 -58.86
C ASP A 18 13.83 0.33 -58.10
N GLY A 19 14.85 -0.05 -57.31
CA GLY A 19 15.62 0.86 -56.44
C GLY A 19 15.06 1.09 -55.03
N TRP A 20 14.02 0.35 -54.63
CA TRP A 20 13.45 0.38 -53.28
C TRP A 20 13.56 -0.99 -52.60
N HIS A 21 13.83 -0.98 -51.28
CA HIS A 21 14.31 -2.17 -50.55
C HIS A 21 13.50 -2.46 -49.28
N GLY A 22 13.44 -3.74 -48.91
CA GLY A 22 12.83 -4.23 -47.67
C GLY A 22 11.30 -4.26 -47.65
N ALA A 23 10.73 -4.83 -46.57
CA ALA A 23 9.27 -5.03 -46.42
C ALA A 23 8.44 -3.73 -46.45
N SER A 24 9.08 -2.59 -46.15
CA SER A 24 8.46 -1.27 -46.16
C SER A 24 8.75 -0.44 -47.41
N CYS A 25 9.46 -1.00 -48.41
CA CYS A 25 9.91 -0.33 -49.62
C CYS A 25 10.53 1.04 -49.30
N LEU A 26 11.74 1.02 -48.73
CA LEU A 26 12.53 2.20 -48.39
C LEU A 26 13.52 2.54 -49.53
N PRO A 27 13.87 3.83 -49.72
CA PRO A 27 14.71 4.27 -50.85
C PRO A 27 16.20 3.98 -50.67
N PHE A 28 16.59 3.32 -49.57
CA PHE A 28 17.98 2.92 -49.28
C PHE A 28 17.99 1.49 -48.74
N GLU A 29 19.04 0.73 -49.08
CA GLU A 29 19.29 -0.58 -48.46
C GLU A 29 19.53 -0.37 -46.96
N VAL A 30 18.64 -0.94 -46.15
CA VAL A 30 18.86 -1.08 -44.71
C VAL A 30 19.69 -2.35 -44.53
N PRO A 31 20.91 -2.28 -43.98
CA PRO A 31 21.69 -3.48 -43.70
C PRO A 31 20.94 -4.35 -42.68
N ASP A 32 20.66 -5.60 -43.03
CA ASP A 32 20.02 -6.61 -42.15
C ASP A 32 20.84 -6.97 -40.90
N THR A 33 21.95 -6.27 -40.64
CA THR A 33 22.97 -6.65 -39.67
C THR A 33 22.66 -6.28 -38.21
N PHE A 34 21.53 -5.63 -37.92
CA PHE A 34 21.21 -5.15 -36.55
C PHE A 34 20.12 -5.93 -35.80
N LEU A 35 19.63 -7.04 -36.34
CA LEU A 35 18.71 -7.93 -35.62
C LEU A 35 19.29 -9.34 -35.55
N LEU A 36 20.43 -9.49 -34.86
CA LEU A 36 20.61 -10.73 -34.11
C LEU A 36 19.64 -10.63 -32.94
N PRO A 37 18.61 -11.49 -32.82
CA PRO A 37 17.91 -11.63 -31.57
C PRO A 37 18.99 -11.92 -30.53
N MET A 38 19.07 -11.12 -29.46
CA MET A 38 19.77 -11.58 -28.27
C MET A 38 19.29 -13.00 -28.03
N ALA A 39 20.21 -13.97 -27.95
CA ALA A 39 19.85 -15.35 -27.70
C ALA A 39 18.92 -15.35 -26.49
N GLU A 40 17.64 -15.64 -26.73
CA GLU A 40 16.60 -15.64 -25.71
C GLU A 40 17.08 -16.63 -24.65
N ARG A 41 17.54 -16.12 -23.49
CA ARG A 41 18.08 -17.01 -22.47
C ARG A 41 16.93 -17.92 -22.07
N VAL A 42 17.19 -19.23 -22.13
CA VAL A 42 16.17 -20.25 -21.89
C VAL A 42 15.59 -20.04 -20.49
N VAL A 43 14.30 -19.76 -20.43
CA VAL A 43 13.54 -19.65 -19.18
C VAL A 43 13.49 -21.02 -18.53
N ASP A 44 13.84 -21.07 -17.24
CA ASP A 44 13.81 -22.32 -16.48
C ASP A 44 12.35 -22.64 -16.10
N GLY A 45 11.85 -23.76 -16.62
CA GLY A 45 10.50 -24.25 -16.41
C GLY A 45 10.29 -25.01 -15.10
N ASP A 46 11.32 -25.14 -14.25
CA ASP A 46 11.19 -25.82 -12.96
C ASP A 46 10.36 -25.01 -11.97
N THR A 47 9.20 -25.56 -11.61
CA THR A 47 8.25 -25.03 -10.63
C THR A 47 8.39 -25.64 -9.24
N GLY A 48 9.48 -26.37 -8.96
CA GLY A 48 9.70 -27.01 -7.66
C GLY A 48 9.82 -26.02 -6.50
N CYS A 49 9.24 -26.37 -5.36
CA CYS A 49 9.38 -25.62 -4.12
C CYS A 49 10.65 -26.03 -3.36
N VAL A 50 11.32 -25.07 -2.73
CA VAL A 50 12.33 -25.35 -1.72
C VAL A 50 11.61 -25.61 -0.40
N GLU A 51 11.77 -26.81 0.16
CA GLU A 51 11.00 -27.23 1.33
C GLU A 51 11.88 -27.57 2.53
N ASN A 52 11.51 -27.06 3.72
CA ASN A 52 12.01 -27.51 5.03
C ASN A 52 13.54 -27.49 5.21
N GLN A 53 14.24 -26.59 4.51
CA GLN A 53 15.69 -26.42 4.61
C GLN A 53 16.06 -25.28 5.57
N THR A 54 17.28 -25.33 6.12
CA THR A 54 17.88 -24.19 6.81
C THR A 54 19.02 -23.64 5.95
N LEU A 55 18.90 -22.39 5.51
CA LEU A 55 19.79 -21.76 4.54
C LEU A 55 20.41 -20.48 5.13
N LYS A 56 21.71 -20.29 4.85
CA LYS A 56 22.41 -19.02 5.11
C LYS A 56 22.45 -18.14 3.86
N SER A 57 22.52 -18.76 2.69
CA SER A 57 22.37 -18.12 1.40
C SER A 57 21.77 -19.13 0.44
N LEU A 58 21.05 -18.63 -0.55
CA LEU A 58 20.53 -19.43 -1.65
C LEU A 58 20.92 -18.73 -2.95
N PRO A 59 21.73 -19.36 -3.82
CA PRO A 59 21.88 -18.85 -5.18
C PRO A 59 20.52 -18.95 -5.88
N LEU A 60 19.90 -17.80 -6.09
CA LEU A 60 18.63 -17.71 -6.78
C LEU A 60 18.86 -17.77 -8.30
N ASN A 61 18.16 -18.68 -8.97
CA ASN A 61 18.05 -18.61 -10.43
C ASN A 61 17.02 -17.53 -10.80
N MET A 62 17.47 -16.30 -11.06
CA MET A 62 16.60 -15.17 -11.45
C MET A 62 15.86 -15.41 -12.78
N TRP A 63 16.26 -16.40 -13.59
CA TRP A 63 15.62 -16.76 -14.85
C TRP A 63 14.47 -17.76 -14.70
N LYS A 64 13.99 -17.98 -13.46
CA LYS A 64 12.76 -18.70 -13.17
C LYS A 64 11.57 -17.74 -13.08
N THR A 65 10.42 -18.19 -13.54
CA THR A 65 9.15 -17.48 -13.38
C THR A 65 8.41 -17.88 -12.11
N HIS A 66 8.72 -19.06 -11.54
CA HIS A 66 8.11 -19.55 -10.31
C HIS A 66 9.16 -19.77 -9.22
N HIS A 67 8.99 -19.08 -8.10
CA HIS A 67 9.80 -19.24 -6.90
C HIS A 67 8.89 -19.61 -5.73
N CYS A 68 9.12 -20.76 -5.12
CA CYS A 68 8.29 -21.26 -4.03
C CYS A 68 9.14 -21.74 -2.85
N TYR A 69 8.79 -21.31 -1.65
CA TYR A 69 9.48 -21.65 -0.41
C TYR A 69 8.48 -22.07 0.67
N VAL A 70 8.63 -23.28 1.20
CA VAL A 70 7.71 -23.85 2.20
C VAL A 70 8.50 -24.33 3.42
N GLY A 71 8.24 -23.77 4.59
CA GLY A 71 8.89 -24.20 5.84
C GLY A 71 10.40 -23.92 5.91
N VAL A 72 10.94 -23.07 5.02
CA VAL A 72 12.37 -22.77 4.95
C VAL A 72 12.79 -21.80 6.06
N THR A 73 13.94 -22.06 6.69
CA THR A 73 14.56 -21.18 7.69
C THR A 73 15.77 -20.46 7.12
N PHE A 74 15.75 -19.13 7.09
CA PHE A 74 16.86 -18.26 6.73
C PHE A 74 17.48 -17.67 8.01
N SER A 75 18.80 -17.76 8.17
CA SER A 75 19.48 -17.36 9.41
C SER A 75 20.85 -16.72 9.16
N GLY A 76 21.06 -15.56 9.79
CA GLY A 76 22.34 -14.87 9.89
C GLY A 76 22.38 -13.52 9.17
N VAL A 77 23.23 -12.62 9.67
CA VAL A 77 23.49 -11.31 9.07
C VAL A 77 24.09 -11.50 7.68
N GLY A 78 23.42 -11.00 6.65
CA GLY A 78 23.78 -11.21 5.24
C GLY A 78 23.07 -12.39 4.57
N ALA A 79 22.23 -13.14 5.30
CA ALA A 79 21.24 -14.04 4.71
C ALA A 79 20.10 -13.20 4.10
N ALA A 80 20.41 -12.52 3.01
CA ALA A 80 19.47 -11.78 2.20
C ALA A 80 18.99 -12.66 1.05
N LEU A 81 17.68 -12.85 0.95
CA LEU A 81 17.06 -13.38 -0.24
C LEU A 81 16.54 -12.21 -1.07
N THR A 82 17.32 -11.84 -2.08
CA THR A 82 17.05 -10.65 -2.89
C THR A 82 16.56 -11.02 -4.27
N PHE A 83 15.35 -10.56 -4.59
CA PHE A 83 14.77 -10.63 -5.93
C PHE A 83 14.98 -9.27 -6.59
N SER A 84 15.94 -9.20 -7.53
CA SER A 84 16.17 -8.02 -8.37
C SER A 84 15.38 -8.20 -9.66
N PHE A 85 14.31 -7.41 -9.83
CA PHE A 85 13.38 -7.58 -10.95
C PHE A 85 14.02 -7.25 -12.31
N GLU A 86 14.99 -6.35 -12.37
CA GLU A 86 15.81 -6.07 -13.57
C GLU A 86 16.48 -7.35 -14.13
N SER A 87 16.80 -8.30 -13.25
CA SER A 87 17.46 -9.56 -13.62
C SER A 87 16.50 -10.71 -13.95
N MET A 88 15.18 -10.49 -13.91
CA MET A 88 14.14 -11.51 -14.10
C MET A 88 13.47 -11.40 -15.48
N PRO A 89 12.89 -12.50 -16.01
CA PRO A 89 12.20 -12.49 -17.29
C PRO A 89 10.79 -11.88 -17.18
N LEU A 90 10.69 -10.57 -16.90
CA LEU A 90 9.42 -9.87 -16.61
C LEU A 90 8.47 -9.72 -17.80
N HIS A 91 8.87 -10.16 -19.00
CA HIS A 91 7.94 -10.37 -20.12
C HIS A 91 7.00 -11.56 -19.88
N LEU A 92 7.27 -12.37 -18.85
CA LEU A 92 6.44 -13.46 -18.38
C LEU A 92 5.90 -13.16 -16.97
N PRO A 93 4.73 -13.73 -16.59
CA PRO A 93 4.22 -13.64 -15.23
C PRO A 93 5.19 -14.28 -14.23
N ILE A 94 5.61 -13.51 -13.23
CA ILE A 94 6.46 -13.99 -12.14
C ILE A 94 5.61 -14.25 -10.90
N ASN A 95 5.83 -15.39 -10.25
CA ASN A 95 5.13 -15.78 -9.04
C ASN A 95 6.13 -16.21 -7.96
N ILE A 96 6.13 -15.48 -6.84
CA ILE A 96 7.05 -15.67 -5.72
C ILE A 96 6.23 -15.93 -4.44
N THR A 97 6.38 -17.11 -3.84
CA THR A 97 5.63 -17.53 -2.66
C THR A 97 6.52 -17.99 -1.51
N PHE A 98 6.16 -17.55 -0.30
CA PHE A 98 6.73 -17.97 0.97
C PHE A 98 5.61 -18.36 1.92
N THR A 99 5.63 -19.60 2.41
CA THR A 99 4.63 -20.13 3.33
C THR A 99 5.30 -20.90 4.46
N GLY A 100 5.03 -20.52 5.71
CA GLY A 100 5.61 -21.21 6.87
C GLY A 100 7.12 -20.94 7.06
N CYS A 101 7.67 -19.93 6.38
CA CYS A 101 9.10 -19.64 6.43
C CYS A 101 9.50 -18.93 7.74
N THR A 102 10.76 -19.10 8.14
CA THR A 102 11.35 -18.41 9.30
C THR A 102 12.55 -17.59 8.85
N PHE A 103 12.58 -16.31 9.20
CA PHE A 103 13.74 -15.43 9.04
C PHE A 103 14.25 -15.04 10.42
N ARG A 104 15.54 -15.25 10.68
CA ARG A 104 16.14 -14.94 11.98
C ARG A 104 17.57 -14.41 11.91
N ASP A 105 18.01 -13.84 13.03
CA ASP A 105 19.40 -13.43 13.26
C ASP A 105 19.90 -12.41 12.22
N GLY A 106 19.02 -11.49 11.81
CA GLY A 106 19.33 -10.50 10.78
C GLY A 106 19.24 -11.04 9.36
N ALA A 107 18.29 -11.96 9.08
CA ALA A 107 17.91 -12.37 7.73
C ALA A 107 16.84 -11.43 7.12
N ALA A 108 16.85 -11.24 5.79
CA ALA A 108 15.91 -10.37 5.09
C ALA A 108 15.42 -11.02 3.82
N LEU A 109 14.17 -10.70 3.51
CA LEU A 109 13.57 -10.93 2.23
C LEU A 109 13.46 -9.58 1.52
N GLN A 110 14.06 -9.45 0.35
CA GLN A 110 14.15 -8.18 -0.37
C GLN A 110 13.58 -8.33 -1.78
N PHE A 111 12.78 -7.35 -2.18
CA PHE A 111 12.23 -7.21 -3.52
C PHE A 111 12.63 -5.83 -4.05
N VAL A 112 13.47 -5.83 -5.07
CA VAL A 112 14.12 -4.60 -5.58
C VAL A 112 13.69 -4.41 -7.02
N GLY A 113 12.95 -3.33 -7.24
CA GLY A 113 12.56 -2.86 -8.56
C GLY A 113 13.61 -1.99 -9.22
N ASP A 114 13.28 -1.46 -10.38
CA ASP A 114 14.07 -0.47 -11.13
C ASP A 114 13.17 0.22 -12.17
N VAL A 115 13.66 1.30 -12.77
CA VAL A 115 13.00 2.05 -13.85
C VAL A 115 12.65 1.14 -15.03
N GLU A 116 13.53 0.23 -15.46
CA GLU A 116 13.22 -0.68 -16.57
C GLU A 116 12.17 -1.74 -16.18
N ALA A 117 12.28 -2.26 -14.95
CA ALA A 117 11.34 -3.25 -14.43
C ALA A 117 9.93 -2.68 -14.26
N ALA A 118 9.79 -1.39 -13.98
CA ALA A 118 8.52 -0.70 -13.74
C ALA A 118 7.56 -0.79 -14.94
N GLU A 119 8.09 -0.79 -16.17
CA GLU A 119 7.29 -0.89 -17.40
C GLU A 119 6.80 -2.33 -17.69
N SER A 120 7.36 -3.31 -16.99
CA SER A 120 7.04 -4.73 -17.22
C SER A 120 5.75 -5.17 -16.54
N SER A 121 5.19 -6.29 -17.01
CA SER A 121 3.93 -6.84 -16.48
C SER A 121 4.11 -7.51 -15.12
N GLY A 122 3.06 -7.43 -14.30
CA GLY A 122 3.13 -7.55 -12.84
C GLY A 122 3.67 -8.85 -12.25
N VAL A 123 4.20 -8.70 -11.04
CA VAL A 123 4.71 -9.79 -10.21
C VAL A 123 3.68 -10.16 -9.14
N LEU A 124 3.48 -11.45 -8.92
CA LEU A 124 2.69 -11.97 -7.80
C LEU A 124 3.62 -12.32 -6.64
N ILE A 125 3.45 -11.67 -5.49
CA ILE A 125 4.24 -11.92 -4.30
C ILE A 125 3.30 -12.30 -3.14
N ARG A 126 3.56 -13.45 -2.53
CA ARG A 126 2.82 -13.94 -1.35
C ARG A 126 3.79 -14.35 -0.26
N VAL A 127 3.80 -13.58 0.83
CA VAL A 127 4.51 -13.94 2.07
C VAL A 127 3.46 -14.24 3.12
N SER A 128 3.44 -15.46 3.63
CA SER A 128 2.39 -15.98 4.50
C SER A 128 2.96 -16.84 5.62
N GLN A 129 2.29 -16.86 6.78
CA GLN A 129 2.62 -17.74 7.91
C GLN A 129 4.10 -17.65 8.30
N THR A 130 4.65 -16.44 8.30
CA THR A 130 6.10 -16.22 8.41
C THR A 130 6.47 -15.85 9.83
N VAL A 131 7.54 -16.45 10.34
CA VAL A 131 8.13 -16.09 11.62
C VAL A 131 9.36 -15.23 11.39
N MET A 132 9.41 -14.07 12.03
CA MET A 132 10.52 -13.12 11.92
C MET A 132 11.14 -12.88 13.29
N ARG A 133 12.47 -13.02 13.40
CA ARG A 133 13.22 -12.83 14.65
C ARG A 133 14.43 -11.94 14.38
N SER A 134 14.29 -10.64 14.65
CA SER A 134 15.21 -9.62 14.17
C SER A 134 15.44 -9.79 12.67
N SER A 135 14.40 -9.55 11.87
CA SER A 135 14.37 -9.76 10.40
C SER A 135 13.41 -8.76 9.76
N VAL A 136 13.48 -8.58 8.44
CA VAL A 136 12.66 -7.60 7.70
C VAL A 136 12.23 -8.13 6.32
N VAL A 137 11.06 -7.69 5.87
CA VAL A 137 10.65 -7.74 4.46
C VAL A 137 10.82 -6.35 3.87
N LEU A 138 11.67 -6.22 2.85
CA LEU A 138 11.99 -4.95 2.19
C LEU A 138 11.39 -4.93 0.77
N PHE A 139 10.73 -3.84 0.44
CA PHE A 139 10.45 -3.45 -0.94
C PHE A 139 11.20 -2.15 -1.24
N ALA A 140 11.90 -2.11 -2.36
CA ALA A 140 12.67 -0.94 -2.76
C ALA A 140 12.45 -0.61 -4.23
N LEU A 141 12.48 0.69 -4.55
CA LEU A 141 12.43 1.23 -5.90
C LEU A 141 11.10 0.95 -6.62
N SER A 142 11.07 1.20 -7.94
CA SER A 142 9.87 1.08 -8.76
C SER A 142 9.57 -0.39 -9.10
N LEU A 143 8.47 -0.91 -8.55
CA LEU A 143 8.06 -2.29 -8.81
C LEU A 143 7.35 -2.41 -10.17
N PRO A 144 7.35 -3.60 -10.81
CA PRO A 144 6.59 -3.83 -12.04
C PRO A 144 5.13 -3.40 -11.91
N GLN A 145 4.57 -2.81 -12.96
CA GLN A 145 3.16 -2.42 -12.95
C GLN A 145 2.23 -3.64 -12.88
N HIS A 146 1.03 -3.48 -12.33
CA HIS A 146 0.07 -4.60 -12.13
C HIS A 146 0.55 -5.69 -11.17
N SER A 147 1.46 -5.35 -10.26
CA SER A 147 1.93 -6.26 -9.21
C SER A 147 0.86 -6.47 -8.14
N ASP A 148 0.76 -7.69 -7.64
CA ASP A 148 -0.14 -8.07 -6.56
C ASP A 148 0.69 -8.68 -5.41
N ILE A 149 0.79 -7.93 -4.31
CA ILE A 149 1.72 -8.20 -3.22
C ILE A 149 0.95 -8.34 -1.92
N ALA A 150 1.17 -9.44 -1.20
CA ALA A 150 0.59 -9.65 0.12
C ALA A 150 1.63 -10.20 1.10
N VAL A 151 1.80 -9.50 2.23
CA VAL A 151 2.60 -9.91 3.39
C VAL A 151 1.65 -10.12 4.56
N THR A 152 1.43 -11.39 4.92
CA THR A 152 0.36 -11.76 5.85
C THR A 152 0.73 -12.82 6.85
N GLU A 153 -0.02 -12.84 7.97
CA GLU A 153 0.13 -13.85 9.02
C GLU A 153 1.60 -13.93 9.50
N VAL A 154 2.16 -12.75 9.82
CA VAL A 154 3.56 -12.62 10.26
C VAL A 154 3.62 -12.56 11.79
N ASP A 155 4.44 -13.41 12.40
CA ASP A 155 4.81 -13.36 13.82
C ASP A 155 6.23 -12.79 13.95
N ALA A 156 6.36 -11.55 14.41
CA ALA A 156 7.63 -10.85 14.47
C ALA A 156 8.08 -10.56 15.91
N VAL A 157 9.35 -10.83 16.22
CA VAL A 157 10.00 -10.36 17.45
C VAL A 157 11.28 -9.61 17.07
N GLN A 158 11.38 -8.34 17.46
CA GLN A 158 12.53 -7.47 17.18
C GLN A 158 13.34 -7.26 18.47
N SER A 159 14.56 -7.78 18.53
CA SER A 159 15.45 -7.68 19.70
C SER A 159 16.74 -6.92 19.45
N SER A 160 17.21 -6.90 18.19
CA SER A 160 18.49 -6.34 17.80
C SER A 160 18.37 -5.61 16.47
N ILE A 161 18.97 -4.41 16.39
CA ILE A 161 18.99 -3.61 15.16
C ILE A 161 19.48 -4.49 14.02
N LEU A 162 18.74 -4.43 12.93
CA LEU A 162 19.04 -5.13 11.72
C LEU A 162 20.23 -4.49 11.00
N PHE A 163 21.23 -5.31 10.69
CA PHE A 163 22.40 -4.88 9.93
C PHE A 163 22.22 -5.33 8.48
N TRP A 164 21.96 -4.36 7.60
CA TRP A 164 21.99 -4.53 6.14
C TRP A 164 23.09 -3.64 5.56
N PRO A 165 23.85 -4.11 4.55
CA PRO A 165 24.76 -3.24 3.81
C PRO A 165 23.97 -2.12 3.12
N ASP A 166 24.58 -0.95 2.99
CA ASP A 166 24.17 0.16 2.09
C ASP A 166 23.04 1.13 2.52
N THR A 167 22.33 0.94 3.64
CA THR A 167 21.38 1.95 4.16
C THR A 167 21.90 2.65 5.43
N VAL A 168 21.91 4.00 5.42
CA VAL A 168 22.39 4.83 6.55
C VAL A 168 21.41 4.82 7.74
N ASN A 169 20.10 4.59 7.49
CA ASN A 169 19.05 4.66 8.50
C ASN A 169 18.64 3.27 9.02
N LYS A 170 19.33 2.84 10.08
CA LYS A 170 19.26 1.47 10.64
C LYS A 170 18.17 1.39 11.72
N ARG A 171 16.94 1.08 11.32
CA ARG A 171 15.80 0.99 12.25
C ARG A 171 15.12 -0.38 12.22
N LEU A 172 14.49 -0.75 13.33
CA LEU A 172 13.78 -2.02 13.49
C LEU A 172 12.40 -1.92 12.85
N SER A 173 12.07 -2.80 11.90
CA SER A 173 10.73 -2.84 11.31
C SER A 173 10.31 -4.23 10.88
N VAL A 174 9.01 -4.44 10.69
CA VAL A 174 8.49 -5.68 10.09
C VAL A 174 8.55 -5.59 8.57
N VAL A 175 8.05 -4.47 8.03
CA VAL A 175 8.08 -4.16 6.60
C VAL A 175 8.77 -2.82 6.41
N THR A 176 9.75 -2.78 5.50
CA THR A 176 10.41 -1.56 5.06
C THR A 176 10.07 -1.27 3.62
N LEU A 177 9.82 0.00 3.34
CA LEU A 177 9.65 0.55 2.01
C LEU A 177 10.77 1.59 1.79
N ASP A 178 11.46 1.50 0.67
CA ASP A 178 12.54 2.42 0.33
C ASP A 178 12.39 2.94 -1.11
N ASP A 179 12.07 4.24 -1.25
CA ASP A 179 11.77 4.90 -2.52
C ASP A 179 10.84 4.10 -3.47
N VAL A 180 9.71 3.61 -2.93
CA VAL A 180 8.82 2.70 -3.64
C VAL A 180 7.82 3.45 -4.52
N VAL A 181 7.68 2.99 -5.77
CA VAL A 181 6.60 3.40 -6.67
C VAL A 181 5.73 2.18 -7.01
N LEU A 182 4.43 2.30 -6.75
CA LEU A 182 3.43 1.33 -7.16
C LEU A 182 2.58 1.91 -8.28
N THR A 183 2.54 1.23 -9.42
CA THR A 183 1.80 1.63 -10.61
C THR A 183 0.75 0.59 -10.98
N ALA A 184 -0.53 0.93 -10.83
CA ALA A 184 -1.63 -0.02 -10.98
C ALA A 184 -1.44 -1.32 -10.18
N SER A 185 -0.79 -1.23 -9.01
CA SER A 185 -0.32 -2.35 -8.20
C SER A 185 -0.93 -2.32 -6.81
N SER A 186 -0.98 -3.48 -6.14
CA SER A 186 -1.50 -3.61 -4.78
C SER A 186 -0.46 -4.17 -3.81
N LEU A 187 -0.41 -3.57 -2.61
CA LEU A 187 0.39 -4.05 -1.48
C LEU A 187 -0.49 -4.17 -0.24
N LEU A 188 -0.64 -5.40 0.26
CA LEU A 188 -1.35 -5.71 1.49
C LEU A 188 -0.38 -6.17 2.59
N VAL A 189 -0.38 -5.49 3.72
CA VAL A 189 0.22 -5.95 4.98
C VAL A 189 -0.90 -6.28 5.95
N SER A 190 -1.04 -7.54 6.37
CA SER A 190 -2.20 -7.91 7.20
C SER A 190 -1.97 -9.04 8.18
N ASN A 191 -2.66 -9.00 9.33
CA ASN A 191 -2.52 -10.02 10.38
C ASN A 191 -1.07 -10.17 10.87
N VAL A 192 -0.33 -9.06 10.95
CA VAL A 192 0.99 -9.01 11.56
C VAL A 192 0.82 -8.96 13.07
N LYS A 193 1.51 -9.80 13.82
CA LYS A 193 1.65 -9.72 15.28
C LYS A 193 3.11 -9.52 15.59
N ALA A 194 3.44 -8.35 16.13
CA ALA A 194 4.82 -7.95 16.27
C ALA A 194 5.11 -7.43 17.68
N HIS A 195 6.20 -7.90 18.27
CA HIS A 195 6.69 -7.45 19.56
C HIS A 195 8.14 -6.94 19.43
N ALA A 196 8.43 -5.76 19.99
CA ALA A 196 9.77 -5.19 20.03
C ALA A 196 10.25 -5.02 21.47
N LEU A 197 11.47 -5.50 21.75
CA LEU A 197 12.09 -5.39 23.08
C LEU A 197 12.63 -3.99 23.37
N LYS A 198 12.78 -3.15 22.35
CA LYS A 198 13.24 -1.76 22.44
C LYS A 198 12.19 -0.82 21.85
N LYS A 199 11.97 0.32 22.51
CA LYS A 199 10.97 1.35 22.12
C LYS A 199 11.37 2.20 20.91
N GLU A 200 12.04 1.63 19.92
CA GLU A 200 12.55 2.34 18.73
C GLU A 200 12.19 1.61 17.42
N ALA A 201 11.22 0.72 17.45
CA ALA A 201 10.79 -0.04 16.29
C ALA A 201 9.58 0.59 15.57
N TYR A 202 9.42 0.26 14.29
CA TYR A 202 8.39 0.76 13.39
C TYR A 202 7.60 -0.40 12.80
N GLY A 203 6.27 -0.35 12.81
CA GLY A 203 5.49 -1.44 12.23
C GLY A 203 5.78 -1.58 10.73
N LEU A 204 5.41 -0.52 10.01
CA LEU A 204 5.84 -0.22 8.65
C LEU A 204 6.79 0.98 8.69
N TYR A 205 7.88 0.89 7.95
CA TYR A 205 8.88 1.95 7.88
C TYR A 205 9.13 2.36 6.44
N LEU A 206 8.71 3.58 6.09
CA LEU A 206 9.09 4.22 4.84
C LEU A 206 10.26 5.18 5.08
N ILE A 207 11.37 4.92 4.40
CA ILE A 207 12.62 5.66 4.55
C ILE A 207 12.59 6.95 3.72
N GLU A 208 12.33 6.82 2.42
CA GLU A 208 12.30 7.94 1.48
C GLU A 208 10.86 8.25 1.04
N LYS A 209 10.50 7.89 -0.20
CA LYS A 209 9.22 8.24 -0.80
C LYS A 209 8.38 7.01 -1.09
N LEU A 210 7.07 7.12 -0.89
CA LEU A 210 6.08 6.18 -1.41
C LEU A 210 5.17 6.91 -2.38
N THR A 211 5.10 6.42 -3.62
CA THR A 211 4.22 6.96 -4.66
C THR A 211 3.23 5.88 -5.11
N LEU A 212 1.94 6.16 -4.97
CA LEU A 212 0.85 5.32 -5.50
C LEU A 212 0.20 6.06 -6.68
N VAL A 213 0.18 5.43 -7.85
CA VAL A 213 -0.36 5.98 -9.11
C VAL A 213 -1.16 4.94 -9.89
N ARG A 214 -2.03 5.38 -10.80
CA ARG A 214 -2.80 4.54 -11.74
C ARG A 214 -3.68 3.49 -11.05
N GLY A 215 -4.39 3.86 -10.00
CA GLY A 215 -5.26 2.94 -9.27
C GLY A 215 -4.51 1.99 -8.33
N SER A 216 -3.35 2.40 -7.82
CA SER A 216 -2.56 1.59 -6.89
C SER A 216 -3.14 1.60 -5.48
N SER A 217 -2.84 0.55 -4.70
CA SER A 217 -3.29 0.44 -3.33
C SER A 217 -2.22 -0.03 -2.35
N LEU A 218 -2.16 0.60 -1.17
CA LEU A 218 -1.47 0.09 0.02
C LEU A 218 -2.45 -0.05 1.16
N TYR A 219 -2.54 -1.24 1.75
CA TYR A 219 -3.37 -1.50 2.93
C TYR A 219 -2.53 -2.14 4.03
N ALA A 220 -2.53 -1.54 5.22
CA ALA A 220 -2.09 -2.19 6.46
C ALA A 220 -3.30 -2.42 7.36
N ARG A 221 -3.66 -3.69 7.63
CA ARG A 221 -4.88 -4.00 8.38
C ARG A 221 -4.80 -5.21 9.30
N TYR A 222 -5.50 -5.13 10.42
CA TYR A 222 -5.53 -6.19 11.44
C TYR A 222 -4.13 -6.52 11.97
N CYS A 223 -3.21 -5.56 11.97
CA CYS A 223 -1.88 -5.70 12.55
C CYS A 223 -1.90 -5.30 14.02
N SER A 224 -1.07 -5.94 14.83
CA SER A 224 -0.92 -5.68 16.27
C SER A 224 0.55 -5.49 16.60
N PHE A 225 0.89 -4.34 17.16
CA PHE A 225 2.26 -3.94 17.46
C PHE A 225 2.43 -3.66 18.96
N ASP A 226 3.39 -4.33 19.58
CA ASP A 226 3.75 -4.16 20.99
C ASP A 226 5.21 -3.73 21.14
N GLY A 227 5.46 -2.63 21.85
CA GLY A 227 6.80 -2.05 22.00
C GLY A 227 7.30 -1.23 20.79
N TYR A 228 6.42 -0.92 19.85
CA TYR A 228 6.73 -0.12 18.66
C TYR A 228 6.46 1.37 18.89
N MET A 229 7.28 2.23 18.28
CA MET A 229 7.17 3.69 18.37
C MET A 229 6.06 4.22 17.45
N HIS A 230 6.00 3.75 16.21
CA HIS A 230 4.93 4.09 15.29
C HIS A 230 4.40 2.84 14.59
N LEU A 231 3.09 2.80 14.32
CA LEU A 231 2.51 1.79 13.45
C LEU A 231 3.02 2.00 12.01
N PHE A 232 2.92 3.22 11.48
CA PHE A 232 3.48 3.57 10.18
C PHE A 232 4.28 4.86 10.27
N HIS A 233 5.59 4.77 10.04
CA HIS A 233 6.45 5.94 9.85
C HIS A 233 6.66 6.20 8.38
N VAL A 234 6.43 7.45 7.99
CA VAL A 234 6.35 7.87 6.60
C VAL A 234 7.13 9.16 6.43
N ASN A 235 8.14 9.14 5.57
CA ASN A 235 8.90 10.33 5.28
C ASN A 235 8.18 11.21 4.25
N ILE A 236 8.00 10.71 3.01
CA ILE A 236 7.23 11.39 1.95
C ILE A 236 6.18 10.44 1.37
N LEU A 237 4.91 10.84 1.35
CA LEU A 237 3.81 10.07 0.75
C LEU A 237 3.10 10.86 -0.33
N SER A 238 2.93 10.24 -1.49
CA SER A 238 2.05 10.74 -2.55
C SER A 238 1.07 9.66 -3.01
N VAL A 239 -0.22 9.92 -2.82
CA VAL A 239 -1.31 9.06 -3.30
C VAL A 239 -2.07 9.83 -4.36
N ARG A 240 -1.96 9.41 -5.62
CA ARG A 240 -2.54 10.14 -6.75
C ARG A 240 -3.12 9.20 -7.80
N ASP A 241 -3.91 9.75 -8.71
CA ASP A 241 -4.49 9.03 -9.84
C ASP A 241 -5.26 7.79 -9.38
N HIS A 242 -6.39 8.04 -8.72
CA HIS A 242 -7.35 7.02 -8.29
C HIS A 242 -6.76 5.98 -7.31
N SER A 243 -5.74 6.35 -6.54
CA SER A 243 -5.01 5.43 -5.67
C SER A 243 -5.47 5.49 -4.21
N VAL A 244 -5.11 4.46 -3.43
CA VAL A 244 -5.55 4.33 -2.02
C VAL A 244 -4.39 3.94 -1.10
N CYS A 245 -4.22 4.68 0.00
CA CYS A 245 -3.40 4.25 1.13
C CYS A 245 -4.29 4.12 2.37
N ALA A 246 -4.24 2.99 3.09
CA ALA A 246 -5.16 2.74 4.19
C ALA A 246 -4.54 2.00 5.38
N LEU A 247 -4.73 2.53 6.58
CA LEU A 247 -4.45 1.90 7.87
C LEU A 247 -5.77 1.54 8.55
N LEU A 248 -6.13 0.26 8.57
CA LEU A 248 -7.46 -0.19 9.00
C LEU A 248 -7.41 -1.19 10.16
N ASN A 249 -8.13 -0.91 11.25
CA ASN A 249 -8.36 -1.86 12.34
C ASN A 249 -7.07 -2.47 12.92
N ASN A 250 -6.02 -1.66 13.07
CA ASN A 250 -4.77 -2.08 13.68
C ASN A 250 -4.76 -1.75 15.18
N THR A 251 -3.90 -2.42 15.94
CA THR A 251 -3.73 -2.17 17.36
C THR A 251 -2.29 -1.88 17.75
N MET A 252 -2.10 -0.97 18.70
CA MET A 252 -0.81 -0.72 19.36
C MET A 252 -0.97 -0.85 20.88
N SER A 253 -0.12 -1.62 21.55
CA SER A 253 -0.16 -1.70 23.01
C SER A 253 0.21 -0.37 23.67
N SER A 254 1.26 0.27 23.15
CA SER A 254 1.74 1.61 23.47
C SER A 254 2.64 2.11 22.34
N GLY A 255 2.76 3.43 22.19
CA GLY A 255 3.62 4.03 21.17
C GLY A 255 3.52 5.55 21.15
N ILE A 256 4.12 6.17 20.14
CA ILE A 256 4.00 7.61 19.88
C ILE A 256 2.86 7.89 18.92
N SER A 257 2.75 7.17 17.79
CA SER A 257 1.63 7.39 16.88
C SER A 257 1.21 6.24 15.98
N LEU A 258 -0.03 6.32 15.47
CA LEU A 258 -0.53 5.40 14.45
C LEU A 258 0.08 5.74 13.09
N LEU A 259 0.05 7.02 12.71
CA LEU A 259 0.65 7.54 11.50
C LEU A 259 1.63 8.64 11.87
N TYR A 260 2.89 8.50 11.46
CA TYR A 260 3.92 9.51 11.61
C TYR A 260 4.35 10.02 10.25
N GLN A 261 4.23 11.32 10.06
CA GLN A 261 4.65 12.06 8.89
C GLN A 261 5.88 12.88 9.25
N HIS A 262 6.96 12.69 8.48
CA HIS A 262 8.20 13.44 8.68
C HIS A 262 8.27 14.68 7.81
N ASN A 263 7.89 14.59 6.52
CA ASN A 263 8.15 15.68 5.56
C ASN A 263 6.98 16.10 4.68
N GLU A 264 6.42 15.26 3.80
CA GLU A 264 5.35 15.72 2.90
C GLU A 264 4.31 14.65 2.62
N PHE A 265 3.03 15.00 2.79
CA PHE A 265 1.89 14.15 2.44
C PHE A 265 1.01 14.85 1.41
N SER A 266 0.72 14.16 0.30
CA SER A 266 -0.13 14.65 -0.77
C SER A 266 -1.11 13.59 -1.23
N VAL A 267 -2.40 13.95 -1.29
CA VAL A 267 -3.49 13.13 -1.83
C VAL A 267 -4.18 13.93 -2.93
N SER A 268 -4.13 13.43 -4.17
CA SER A 268 -4.64 14.16 -5.35
C SER A 268 -5.32 13.25 -6.36
N ASP A 269 -5.98 13.82 -7.35
CA ASP A 269 -6.69 13.14 -8.44
C ASP A 269 -7.52 11.93 -7.98
N HIS A 270 -8.64 12.24 -7.32
CA HIS A 270 -9.64 11.25 -6.88
C HIS A 270 -9.08 10.16 -5.98
N SER A 271 -8.04 10.46 -5.18
CA SER A 271 -7.35 9.47 -4.35
C SER A 271 -7.75 9.55 -2.88
N VAL A 272 -7.39 8.51 -2.13
CA VAL A 272 -7.85 8.36 -0.74
C VAL A 272 -6.73 7.96 0.21
N LEU A 273 -6.61 8.67 1.33
CA LEU A 273 -5.81 8.24 2.49
C LEU A 273 -6.73 7.97 3.68
N ARG A 274 -6.71 6.74 4.20
CA ARG A 274 -7.57 6.30 5.30
C ARG A 274 -6.77 5.91 6.53
N VAL A 275 -7.18 6.38 7.69
CA VAL A 275 -6.72 5.90 9.01
C VAL A 275 -7.99 5.63 9.82
N VAL A 276 -8.45 4.38 9.82
CA VAL A 276 -9.80 4.05 10.32
C VAL A 276 -9.79 2.86 11.28
N GLY A 277 -10.48 3.01 12.41
CA GLY A 277 -10.73 1.90 13.36
C GLY A 277 -9.49 1.44 14.10
N ASN A 278 -8.39 2.20 14.09
CA ASN A 278 -7.16 1.81 14.77
C ASN A 278 -7.26 2.14 16.27
N SER A 279 -6.65 1.32 17.12
CA SER A 279 -6.70 1.56 18.57
C SER A 279 -5.37 1.34 19.28
N GLY A 280 -5.14 2.04 20.37
CA GLY A 280 -3.95 1.82 21.19
C GLY A 280 -3.64 2.93 22.17
N SER A 281 -2.78 2.66 23.14
CA SER A 281 -2.28 3.68 24.08
C SER A 281 -1.13 4.47 23.44
N VAL A 282 -1.41 5.25 22.40
CA VAL A 282 -0.42 6.08 21.70
C VAL A 282 -0.48 7.53 22.15
N SER A 283 0.63 8.26 22.07
CA SER A 283 0.61 9.70 22.35
C SER A 283 -0.30 10.46 21.38
N ASN A 284 -0.31 10.11 20.09
CA ASN A 284 -1.06 10.80 19.05
C ASN A 284 -1.61 9.83 17.99
N ALA A 285 -2.78 10.06 17.39
CA ALA A 285 -3.20 9.27 16.24
C ALA A 285 -2.34 9.63 15.02
N ILE A 286 -2.32 10.91 14.67
CA ILE A 286 -1.59 11.49 13.55
C ILE A 286 -0.50 12.39 14.11
N TYR A 287 0.75 12.08 13.80
CA TYR A 287 1.91 12.88 14.19
C TYR A 287 2.49 13.51 12.93
N SER A 288 2.24 14.79 12.72
CA SER A 288 2.71 15.52 11.53
C SER A 288 3.77 16.53 11.93
N LEU A 289 4.87 16.57 11.19
CA LEU A 289 5.92 17.57 11.34
C LEU A 289 5.84 18.67 10.28
N ASN A 290 5.00 18.51 9.25
CA ASN A 290 4.92 19.41 8.12
C ASN A 290 3.54 19.24 7.41
N LEU A 291 3.40 19.81 6.21
CA LEU A 291 2.16 19.99 5.45
C LEU A 291 1.50 18.68 4.95
N PHE A 292 0.17 18.66 5.04
CA PHE A 292 -0.73 17.79 4.26
C PHE A 292 -1.44 18.57 3.15
N THR A 293 -1.48 18.02 1.93
CA THR A 293 -2.25 18.60 0.81
C THR A 293 -3.28 17.60 0.30
N VAL A 294 -4.52 18.06 0.11
CA VAL A 294 -5.65 17.27 -0.40
C VAL A 294 -6.35 18.04 -1.49
N GLN A 295 -6.37 17.50 -2.70
CA GLN A 295 -6.88 18.24 -3.86
C GLN A 295 -7.54 17.32 -4.89
N GLU A 296 -8.24 17.91 -5.86
CA GLU A 296 -8.77 17.24 -7.05
C GLU A 296 -9.73 16.10 -6.68
N SER A 297 -10.76 16.42 -5.88
CA SER A 297 -11.81 15.48 -5.45
C SER A 297 -11.28 14.30 -4.64
N SER A 298 -10.26 14.54 -3.83
CA SER A 298 -9.63 13.52 -2.98
C SER A 298 -10.22 13.49 -1.57
N TRP A 299 -9.90 12.45 -0.81
CA TRP A 299 -10.47 12.22 0.52
C TRP A 299 -9.44 11.82 1.57
N LEU A 300 -9.42 12.55 2.69
CA LEU A 300 -8.80 12.11 3.95
C LEU A 300 -9.87 11.53 4.87
N ASP A 301 -9.71 10.26 5.24
CA ASP A 301 -10.67 9.51 6.04
C ASP A 301 -10.09 9.14 7.42
N TRP A 302 -10.39 9.93 8.45
CA TRP A 302 -9.94 9.72 9.83
C TRP A 302 -11.11 9.38 10.74
N ARG A 303 -11.45 8.09 10.81
CA ARG A 303 -12.64 7.65 11.54
C ARG A 303 -12.38 6.58 12.58
N ASP A 304 -13.18 6.60 13.64
CA ASP A 304 -13.28 5.51 14.61
C ASP A 304 -11.95 5.11 15.26
N ASN A 305 -10.96 6.01 15.31
CA ASN A 305 -9.68 5.73 15.96
C ASN A 305 -9.79 5.96 17.48
N ASP A 306 -9.23 5.06 18.28
CA ASP A 306 -9.23 5.14 19.74
C ASP A 306 -7.79 5.18 20.27
N VAL A 307 -7.34 6.37 20.66
CA VAL A 307 -5.97 6.60 21.15
C VAL A 307 -5.88 6.63 22.69
N GLY A 308 -6.95 6.23 23.38
CA GLY A 308 -6.98 6.21 24.84
C GLY A 308 -6.70 7.58 25.45
N VAL A 309 -5.63 7.66 26.25
CA VAL A 309 -5.21 8.91 26.93
C VAL A 309 -4.38 9.85 26.05
N GLY A 310 -4.23 9.53 24.76
CA GLY A 310 -3.48 10.33 23.79
C GLY A 310 -4.28 11.45 23.15
N ALA A 311 -3.64 12.15 22.21
CA ALA A 311 -4.26 13.15 21.37
C ALA A 311 -4.62 12.62 19.98
N MET A 312 -5.54 13.26 19.26
CA MET A 312 -5.73 12.92 17.84
C MET A 312 -4.55 13.39 16.99
N PHE A 313 -4.06 14.61 17.22
CA PHE A 313 -3.03 15.26 16.42
C PHE A 313 -1.84 15.69 17.28
N HIS A 314 -0.64 15.63 16.69
CA HIS A 314 0.52 16.38 17.17
C HIS A 314 0.90 17.44 16.14
N GLU A 315 1.05 18.66 16.60
CA GLU A 315 1.39 19.83 15.79
C GLU A 315 2.82 20.33 16.13
N VAL A 316 3.63 20.60 15.11
CA VAL A 316 4.90 21.33 15.25
C VAL A 316 4.83 22.56 14.36
N GLU A 317 4.57 23.73 14.97
CA GLU A 317 4.52 25.09 14.38
C GLU A 317 4.78 25.17 12.87
N SER A 318 3.77 24.81 12.06
CA SER A 318 3.67 25.13 10.62
C SER A 318 2.35 24.59 10.05
N THR A 319 1.72 25.39 9.18
CA THR A 319 0.59 25.12 8.28
C THR A 319 0.24 23.62 8.15
N PHE A 320 -0.84 23.15 8.80
CA PHE A 320 -1.05 21.71 9.04
C PHE A 320 -1.76 20.97 7.89
N LEU A 321 -2.84 21.54 7.33
CA LEU A 321 -3.63 20.92 6.26
C LEU A 321 -4.12 21.96 5.24
N VAL A 322 -3.88 21.67 3.95
CA VAL A 322 -4.33 22.43 2.77
C VAL A 322 -5.34 21.59 2.00
N ILE A 323 -6.51 22.15 1.73
CA ILE A 323 -7.61 21.45 1.05
C ILE A 323 -8.22 22.32 -0.05
N ASP A 324 -8.40 21.74 -1.23
CA ASP A 324 -9.04 22.40 -2.37
C ASP A 324 -10.58 22.44 -2.25
N GLY A 325 -11.23 23.15 -3.16
CA GLY A 325 -12.68 23.36 -3.14
C GLY A 325 -13.52 22.11 -3.46
N SER A 326 -12.90 20.99 -3.80
CA SER A 326 -13.57 19.76 -4.26
C SER A 326 -13.33 18.54 -3.37
N SER A 327 -12.36 18.64 -2.45
CA SER A 327 -11.92 17.54 -1.61
C SER A 327 -12.61 17.51 -0.25
N VAL A 328 -12.51 16.35 0.39
CA VAL A 328 -13.19 16.05 1.65
C VAL A 328 -12.20 15.62 2.72
N VAL A 329 -12.44 16.09 3.95
CA VAL A 329 -11.80 15.57 5.17
C VAL A 329 -12.90 15.10 6.10
N THR A 330 -12.81 13.86 6.58
CA THR A 330 -13.72 13.30 7.58
C THR A 330 -12.96 13.04 8.87
N LEU A 331 -13.46 13.58 9.98
CA LEU A 331 -12.97 13.36 11.33
C LEU A 331 -14.15 12.96 12.23
N THR A 332 -14.45 11.66 12.31
CA THR A 332 -15.65 11.20 13.04
C THR A 332 -15.39 9.98 13.92
N GLY A 333 -16.16 9.83 15.00
CA GLY A 333 -16.15 8.61 15.82
C GLY A 333 -14.88 8.36 16.66
N CYS A 334 -13.89 9.26 16.61
CA CYS A 334 -12.62 9.07 17.32
C CYS A 334 -12.74 9.28 18.83
N LYS A 335 -11.93 8.56 19.61
CA LYS A 335 -11.83 8.65 21.07
C LYS A 335 -10.40 9.03 21.47
N MET A 336 -10.28 10.04 22.31
CA MET A 336 -9.01 10.68 22.69
C MET A 336 -9.16 11.38 24.05
N ASP A 337 -8.05 11.76 24.69
CA ASP A 337 -8.06 12.63 25.87
C ASP A 337 -8.01 14.11 25.48
N SER A 338 -7.37 14.41 24.36
CA SER A 338 -7.32 15.75 23.76
C SER A 338 -7.32 15.68 22.23
N THR A 339 -7.64 16.78 21.56
CA THR A 339 -7.43 16.86 20.11
C THR A 339 -5.96 17.07 19.75
N GLY A 340 -5.20 17.69 20.65
CA GLY A 340 -3.78 18.03 20.46
C GLY A 340 -3.55 19.21 19.53
N LEU A 341 -4.61 19.98 19.23
CA LEU A 341 -4.58 21.17 18.39
C LEU A 341 -4.46 22.42 19.27
N SER A 342 -3.42 23.22 19.02
CA SER A 342 -3.29 24.58 19.57
C SER A 342 -3.78 25.64 18.58
N GLU A 343 -3.60 25.38 17.30
CA GLU A 343 -4.06 26.20 16.19
C GLU A 343 -5.13 25.46 15.37
N PRO A 344 -5.84 26.15 14.46
CA PRO A 344 -6.77 25.52 13.54
C PRO A 344 -6.15 24.36 12.75
N LEU A 345 -6.87 23.22 12.70
CA LEU A 345 -6.47 22.07 11.88
C LEU A 345 -6.26 22.45 10.39
N LEU A 346 -7.13 23.32 9.88
CA LEU A 346 -7.13 23.78 8.49
C LEU A 346 -6.40 25.12 8.39
N SER A 347 -5.50 25.21 7.43
CA SER A 347 -4.58 26.34 7.31
C SER A 347 -4.76 27.13 6.01
N LEU A 348 -5.11 26.45 4.92
CA LEU A 348 -5.54 27.05 3.66
C LEU A 348 -6.70 26.24 3.11
N VAL A 349 -7.82 26.92 2.88
CA VAL A 349 -9.05 26.32 2.36
C VAL A 349 -9.53 27.13 1.16
N GLU A 350 -9.86 26.42 0.08
CA GLU A 350 -10.53 27.04 -1.07
C GLU A 350 -12.05 26.97 -0.92
N ALA A 351 -12.77 27.92 -1.52
CA ALA A 351 -14.22 27.91 -1.49
C ALA A 351 -14.79 26.59 -2.07
N GLY A 352 -15.65 25.92 -1.32
CA GLY A 352 -16.31 24.68 -1.75
C GLY A 352 -15.85 23.41 -1.03
N TYR A 353 -14.73 23.46 -0.30
CA TYR A 353 -14.19 22.32 0.46
C TYR A 353 -15.25 21.70 1.40
N ARG A 354 -15.00 20.45 1.80
CA ARG A 354 -15.84 19.74 2.77
C ARG A 354 -15.01 19.24 3.93
N PHE A 355 -15.30 19.77 5.10
CA PHE A 355 -14.84 19.22 6.36
C PHE A 355 -16.04 18.70 7.15
N VAL A 356 -16.10 17.38 7.32
CA VAL A 356 -17.12 16.67 8.08
C VAL A 356 -16.52 16.23 9.42
N ALA A 357 -17.04 16.75 10.52
CA ALA A 357 -16.54 16.41 11.86
C ALA A 357 -17.68 16.21 12.86
N GLY A 358 -17.52 15.25 13.77
CA GLY A 358 -18.53 14.98 14.80
C GLY A 358 -18.29 13.67 15.51
N CYS A 359 -19.07 13.42 16.57
CA CYS A 359 -19.00 12.15 17.31
C CYS A 359 -17.63 11.85 17.91
N LEU A 360 -16.91 12.91 18.25
CA LEU A 360 -15.61 12.84 18.87
C LEU A 360 -15.80 12.74 20.38
N THR A 361 -15.15 11.76 20.99
CA THR A 361 -15.12 11.60 22.44
C THR A 361 -13.80 12.13 22.97
N VAL A 362 -13.83 13.23 23.70
CA VAL A 362 -12.66 13.86 24.33
C VAL A 362 -12.79 13.75 25.85
N ALA A 363 -11.75 13.25 26.52
CA ALA A 363 -11.75 13.02 27.97
C ALA A 363 -13.00 12.26 28.47
N GLY A 364 -13.44 11.26 27.69
CA GLY A 364 -14.59 10.41 28.00
C GLY A 364 -15.96 11.02 27.71
N ARG A 365 -16.04 12.21 27.11
CA ARG A 365 -17.31 12.88 26.77
C ARG A 365 -17.42 13.15 25.28
N VAL A 366 -18.59 12.86 24.71
CA VAL A 366 -18.90 13.22 23.32
C VAL A 366 -19.03 14.74 23.21
N LEU A 367 -18.31 15.33 22.25
CA LEU A 367 -18.36 16.75 21.97
C LEU A 367 -19.67 17.13 21.26
N THR A 368 -20.23 18.27 21.63
CA THR A 368 -21.29 18.94 20.87
C THR A 368 -20.71 19.74 19.71
N ALA A 369 -21.56 20.17 18.77
CA ALA A 369 -21.17 21.03 17.66
C ALA A 369 -20.41 22.29 18.10
N ALA A 370 -20.88 22.96 19.17
CA ALA A 370 -20.25 24.18 19.68
C ALA A 370 -18.89 23.92 20.37
N GLU A 371 -18.62 22.69 20.80
CA GLU A 371 -17.38 22.35 21.50
C GLU A 371 -16.28 21.89 20.54
N LEU A 372 -16.60 21.56 19.30
CA LEU A 372 -15.58 21.26 18.27
C LEU A 372 -14.59 22.43 18.14
N GLU A 373 -15.09 23.66 18.02
CA GLU A 373 -14.26 24.86 17.91
C GLU A 373 -13.39 25.10 19.15
N LEU A 374 -13.94 24.85 20.35
CA LEU A 374 -13.20 24.96 21.61
C LEU A 374 -12.04 23.96 21.71
N HIS A 375 -12.08 22.90 20.91
CA HIS A 375 -11.05 21.88 20.80
C HIS A 375 -10.18 22.02 19.52
N GLY A 376 -10.16 23.20 18.89
CA GLY A 376 -9.31 23.50 17.72
C GLY A 376 -9.83 22.94 16.40
N ILE A 377 -11.01 22.33 16.40
CA ILE A 377 -11.67 21.80 15.20
C ILE A 377 -12.59 22.90 14.66
N THR A 378 -11.98 23.88 13.99
CA THR A 378 -12.67 24.99 13.35
C THR A 378 -13.01 24.68 11.89
N ASP A 379 -13.76 25.57 11.24
CA ASP A 379 -13.99 25.52 9.79
C ASP A 379 -14.71 24.24 9.31
N VAL A 380 -15.45 23.61 10.22
CA VAL A 380 -16.30 22.45 9.97
C VAL A 380 -17.47 22.88 9.09
N THR A 381 -17.56 22.29 7.90
CA THR A 381 -18.65 22.58 6.96
C THR A 381 -19.90 21.75 7.25
N THR A 382 -19.75 20.58 7.85
CA THR A 382 -20.84 19.66 8.17
C THR A 382 -20.55 18.99 9.51
N VAL A 383 -21.45 19.18 10.48
CA VAL A 383 -21.35 18.48 11.77
C VAL A 383 -22.01 17.11 11.63
N ALA A 384 -21.25 16.05 11.83
CA ALA A 384 -21.75 14.67 11.74
C ALA A 384 -22.60 14.31 12.98
N ALA A 385 -23.77 13.71 12.75
CA ALA A 385 -24.59 13.09 13.78
C ALA A 385 -24.23 11.59 13.90
N CYS A 386 -24.14 11.06 15.12
CA CYS A 386 -23.47 9.77 15.36
C CYS A 386 -24.21 8.54 14.89
N GLU A 387 -25.47 8.69 14.54
CA GLU A 387 -26.34 7.62 14.05
C GLU A 387 -26.78 7.87 12.60
N GLU A 388 -26.29 8.94 11.98
CA GLU A 388 -26.62 9.30 10.61
C GLU A 388 -25.41 9.13 9.71
N CYS A 389 -25.62 8.45 8.58
CA CYS A 389 -24.59 8.28 7.58
C CYS A 389 -24.86 9.18 6.39
N THR A 390 -23.81 9.82 5.91
CA THR A 390 -23.88 10.76 4.79
C THR A 390 -22.91 10.36 3.70
N LYS A 391 -23.20 10.77 2.48
CA LYS A 391 -22.34 10.47 1.33
C LYS A 391 -20.92 11.01 1.52
N ASP A 392 -20.78 12.21 2.08
CA ASP A 392 -19.48 12.87 2.27
C ASP A 392 -18.80 12.48 3.60
N GLY A 393 -19.54 11.90 4.55
CA GLY A 393 -19.02 11.47 5.86
C GLY A 393 -18.52 10.03 5.89
N ASP A 394 -19.19 9.14 5.15
CA ASP A 394 -19.01 7.69 5.29
C ASP A 394 -18.47 7.01 4.04
N CYS A 395 -18.57 7.68 2.89
CA CYS A 395 -18.26 7.14 1.57
C CYS A 395 -17.28 8.03 0.82
N PHE A 396 -16.59 7.45 -0.16
CA PHE A 396 -15.88 8.23 -1.16
C PHE A 396 -16.89 8.80 -2.15
N ALA A 397 -17.31 10.05 -1.91
CA ALA A 397 -18.39 10.71 -2.62
C ALA A 397 -18.27 10.68 -4.17
N PRO A 398 -17.08 10.87 -4.78
CA PRO A 398 -16.94 10.83 -6.24
C PRO A 398 -17.38 9.51 -6.88
N LEU A 399 -17.25 8.39 -6.16
CA LEU A 399 -17.59 7.05 -6.66
C LEU A 399 -18.78 6.43 -5.92
N THR A 400 -19.62 7.23 -5.26
CA THR A 400 -20.80 6.77 -4.54
C THR A 400 -22.08 7.26 -5.23
N THR A 401 -22.97 6.35 -5.61
CA THR A 401 -24.26 6.67 -6.24
C THR A 401 -25.35 6.96 -5.23
N ALA A 402 -25.37 6.22 -4.12
CA ALA A 402 -26.35 6.37 -3.05
C ALA A 402 -25.78 5.91 -1.71
N VAL A 403 -26.41 6.35 -0.61
CA VAL A 403 -26.19 5.82 0.73
C VAL A 403 -27.52 5.27 1.22
N ILE A 404 -27.57 3.96 1.48
CA ILE A 404 -28.78 3.25 1.93
C ILE A 404 -28.42 2.42 3.16
N ASP A 405 -29.13 2.63 4.27
CA ASP A 405 -28.86 1.95 5.54
C ASP A 405 -27.38 2.00 5.95
N CYS A 406 -26.75 3.19 5.86
CA CYS A 406 -25.31 3.40 6.12
C CYS A 406 -24.36 2.57 5.25
N LYS A 407 -24.81 2.14 4.07
CA LYS A 407 -23.97 1.46 3.08
C LYS A 407 -23.84 2.32 1.84
N CYS A 408 -22.61 2.43 1.37
CA CYS A 408 -22.29 3.12 0.14
C CYS A 408 -22.60 2.21 -1.05
N GLU A 409 -23.51 2.63 -1.93
CA GLU A 409 -23.66 2.02 -3.25
C GLU A 409 -22.65 2.64 -4.21
N CYS A 410 -21.78 1.81 -4.79
CA CYS A 410 -20.66 2.29 -5.59
C CYS A 410 -21.03 2.48 -7.06
N ALA A 411 -20.53 3.57 -7.64
CA ALA A 411 -20.46 3.74 -9.08
C ALA A 411 -19.44 2.77 -9.70
N ALA A 412 -19.41 2.71 -11.03
CA ALA A 412 -18.37 1.96 -11.74
C ALA A 412 -16.98 2.47 -11.35
N GLY A 413 -16.06 1.53 -11.03
CA GLY A 413 -14.72 1.85 -10.53
C GLY A 413 -14.63 2.08 -9.02
N GLY A 414 -15.75 2.17 -8.29
CA GLY A 414 -15.75 2.21 -6.83
C GLY A 414 -15.61 0.81 -6.23
N HIS A 415 -14.80 0.69 -5.18
CA HIS A 415 -14.45 -0.59 -4.55
C HIS A 415 -14.70 -0.58 -3.03
N GLY A 416 -15.06 -1.75 -2.49
CA GLY A 416 -15.20 -1.97 -1.06
C GLY A 416 -16.50 -1.41 -0.48
N ASP A 417 -16.51 -1.25 0.84
CA ASP A 417 -17.64 -0.78 1.65
C ASP A 417 -17.86 0.74 1.58
N VAL A 418 -16.82 1.48 1.19
CA VAL A 418 -16.81 2.94 1.10
C VAL A 418 -16.53 3.48 -0.30
N CYS A 419 -16.61 2.63 -1.33
CA CYS A 419 -16.45 3.00 -2.74
C CYS A 419 -15.14 3.69 -3.13
N VAL A 420 -14.02 3.27 -2.54
CA VAL A 420 -12.68 3.81 -2.86
C VAL A 420 -12.27 3.52 -4.32
N PRO A 421 -11.37 4.32 -4.90
CA PRO A 421 -11.03 4.30 -6.33
C PRO A 421 -10.10 3.16 -6.78
N ALA A 422 -9.47 2.45 -5.83
CA ALA A 422 -8.60 1.31 -6.13
C ALA A 422 -9.13 0.02 -5.49
N PRO A 423 -8.89 -1.15 -6.09
CA PRO A 423 -9.32 -2.43 -5.52
C PRO A 423 -8.79 -2.64 -4.11
N VAL A 424 -9.66 -3.06 -3.20
CA VAL A 424 -9.25 -3.51 -1.86
C VAL A 424 -8.54 -4.85 -2.02
N PRO A 425 -7.24 -4.98 -1.67
CA PRO A 425 -6.52 -6.22 -1.81
C PRO A 425 -7.19 -7.30 -0.95
N TRP A 426 -7.75 -8.32 -1.60
CA TRP A 426 -8.41 -9.41 -0.90
C TRP A 426 -7.43 -10.56 -0.71
N LEU A 427 -7.31 -11.05 0.52
CA LEU A 427 -6.70 -12.35 0.72
C LEU A 427 -7.70 -13.37 0.20
N ALA A 428 -7.33 -14.15 -0.81
CA ALA A 428 -8.04 -15.36 -1.17
C ALA A 428 -8.08 -16.28 0.06
N ARG A 429 -8.99 -16.04 1.01
CA ARG A 429 -9.34 -17.03 2.01
C ARG A 429 -9.93 -18.18 1.22
N HIS A 430 -9.35 -19.36 1.44
CA HIS A 430 -9.92 -20.65 1.11
C HIS A 430 -11.43 -20.53 0.96
N HIS A 431 -11.94 -20.91 -0.21
CA HIS A 431 -13.35 -21.23 -0.36
C HIS A 431 -13.78 -21.97 0.91
N ARG A 432 -14.56 -21.30 1.78
CA ARG A 432 -15.45 -22.05 2.66
C ARG A 432 -16.31 -22.80 1.66
N HIS A 433 -15.99 -24.07 1.42
CA HIS A 433 -16.93 -24.99 0.83
C HIS A 433 -18.24 -24.70 1.55
N ARG A 434 -19.23 -24.17 0.80
CA ARG A 434 -20.62 -24.23 1.24
C ARG A 434 -20.83 -25.71 1.52
N HIS A 435 -20.86 -26.10 2.79
CA HIS A 435 -21.38 -27.41 3.15
C HIS A 435 -22.76 -27.50 2.50
N PRO A 436 -23.05 -28.56 1.72
CA PRO A 436 -24.40 -28.77 1.22
C PRO A 436 -25.36 -28.77 2.40
N ARG A 437 -26.45 -27.99 2.30
CA ARG A 437 -27.55 -28.09 3.28
C ARG A 437 -27.98 -29.56 3.36
N PRO A 438 -28.14 -30.13 4.57
CA PRO A 438 -28.75 -31.45 4.69
C PRO A 438 -30.18 -31.40 4.12
N PRO A 439 -30.65 -32.48 3.48
CA PRO A 439 -31.99 -32.52 2.90
C PRO A 439 -33.06 -32.35 4.00
N PRO A 440 -34.20 -31.74 3.68
CA PRO A 440 -35.29 -31.58 4.64
C PRO A 440 -35.79 -32.96 5.11
N PRO A 441 -36.21 -33.08 6.38
CA PRO A 441 -36.74 -34.34 6.89
C PRO A 441 -38.01 -34.74 6.12
N PRO A 442 -38.27 -36.05 5.98
CA PRO A 442 -39.45 -36.53 5.28
C PRO A 442 -40.71 -36.05 6.00
N ILE A 443 -41.60 -35.43 5.22
CA ILE A 443 -42.94 -35.06 5.66
C ILE A 443 -43.66 -36.36 6.00
N ARG A 444 -44.16 -36.46 7.23
CA ARG A 444 -45.07 -37.52 7.66
C ARG A 444 -46.49 -37.03 7.63
#